data_AF-E1REP4-F1
#
_entry.id   AF-E1REP4-F1
#
_cell.length_a   1.000
_cell.length_b   1.000
_cell.length_c   1.000
_cell.angle_alpha   90.00
_cell.angle_beta   90.00
_cell.angle_gamma   90.00
#
_symmetry.space_group_name_H-M   'P 1'
#
loop_
_entity.id
_entity.type
_entity.pdbx_description
1 polymer ?
#
loop_
_entity_poly.entity_id
_entity_poly.type
_entity_poly.pdbx_seq_one_letter_code
_entity_poly.pdbx_strand_id
1 'polypeptide(L)'
;MPFNEKKKNSVNNQGLVVVLILLVIVISVSSGCLDSISKRAEITRQLEQAEPLMENVESEIADMNVYLSDPGNSDPVEVQSRLAVLKSDMNEINTIMAGIDRSALTESEREDLDAGLFAMEYMSDFIDSVSVRLPEMLRIANNMEDAAEAHNVQRARSAMHDMHDLIESFLSDLDVLEEKLVEKQANSDSEKMNEFCSQNLAQIRDWKSQFKTLQKEIDEVL
;
A
#
# COMPACT_ATOMS: atom_id res chain seq x y z
N MET A 1 5.12 40.60 16.17
CA MET A 1 4.46 40.31 14.88
C MET A 1 4.12 38.82 14.87
N PRO A 2 2.86 38.40 14.69
CA PRO A 2 2.48 36.99 14.74
C PRO A 2 2.65 36.35 13.36
N PHE A 3 3.90 36.17 12.95
CA PHE A 3 4.27 35.13 11.99
C PHE A 3 4.83 34.01 12.86
N ASN A 4 4.06 32.98 13.24
CA ASN A 4 4.65 31.67 13.56
C ASN A 4 3.70 30.53 13.94
N GLU A 5 2.43 30.75 14.26
CA GLU A 5 1.58 29.60 14.65
C GLU A 5 0.95 28.88 13.46
N LYS A 6 0.51 29.61 12.41
CA LYS A 6 -0.12 28.99 11.23
C LYS A 6 0.81 28.13 10.39
N LYS A 7 2.10 28.49 10.27
CA LYS A 7 3.11 27.70 9.52
C LYS A 7 3.59 26.48 10.31
N LYS A 8 3.63 26.57 11.65
CA LYS A 8 4.03 25.45 12.51
C LYS A 8 3.01 24.31 12.45
N ASN A 9 1.72 24.65 12.31
CA ASN A 9 0.66 23.65 12.13
C ASN A 9 0.59 23.06 10.71
N SER A 10 1.02 23.76 9.66
CA SER A 10 0.88 23.23 8.29
C SER A 10 1.89 22.12 7.97
N VAL A 11 3.15 22.26 8.42
CA VAL A 11 4.20 21.27 8.17
C VAL A 11 3.94 19.98 8.96
N ASN A 12 3.44 20.09 10.20
CA ASN A 12 3.09 18.92 11.02
C ASN A 12 1.87 18.18 10.45
N ASN A 13 0.90 18.92 9.91
CA ASN A 13 -0.27 18.31 9.28
C ASN A 13 0.09 17.62 7.95
N GLN A 14 1.09 18.09 7.20
CA GLN A 14 1.45 17.52 5.90
C GLN A 14 2.13 16.16 6.02
N GLY A 15 3.10 16.00 6.93
CA GLY A 15 3.73 14.68 7.23
C GLY A 15 2.71 13.64 7.70
N LEU A 16 1.79 14.06 8.57
CA LEU A 16 0.69 13.23 9.11
C LEU A 16 -0.33 12.87 8.01
N VAL A 17 -0.62 13.79 7.08
CA VAL A 17 -1.47 13.53 5.92
C VAL A 17 -0.82 12.52 4.97
N VAL A 18 0.49 12.57 4.71
CA VAL A 18 1.18 11.56 3.86
C VAL A 18 1.02 10.16 4.43
N VAL A 19 1.24 10.01 5.75
CA VAL A 19 1.16 8.72 6.42
C VAL A 19 -0.30 8.25 6.52
N LEU A 20 -1.26 9.14 6.76
CA LEU A 20 -2.69 8.81 6.74
C LEU A 20 -3.19 8.42 5.34
N ILE A 21 -2.66 9.04 4.29
CA ILE A 21 -2.93 8.65 2.89
C ILE A 21 -2.38 7.24 2.67
N LEU A 22 -1.11 6.97 3.00
CA LEU A 22 -0.50 5.63 2.90
C LEU A 22 -1.18 4.57 3.75
N LEU A 23 -1.73 4.95 4.90
CA LEU A 23 -2.55 4.09 5.75
C LEU A 23 -3.84 3.67 5.04
N VAL A 24 -4.56 4.63 4.43
CA VAL A 24 -5.75 4.31 3.61
C VAL A 24 -5.39 3.43 2.41
N ILE A 25 -4.19 3.60 1.87
CA ILE A 25 -3.68 2.81 0.75
C ILE A 25 -3.49 1.36 1.16
N VAL A 26 -2.69 1.10 2.20
CA VAL A 26 -2.45 -0.27 2.68
C VAL A 26 -3.78 -0.93 3.09
N ILE A 27 -4.68 -0.23 3.77
CA ILE A 27 -6.01 -0.75 4.15
C ILE A 27 -6.80 -1.21 2.92
N SER A 28 -6.89 -0.36 1.91
CA SER A 28 -7.89 -0.53 0.86
C SER A 28 -7.43 -1.49 -0.25
N VAL A 29 -6.12 -1.53 -0.57
CA VAL A 29 -5.57 -2.60 -1.43
C VAL A 29 -5.78 -3.93 -0.72
N SER A 30 -5.45 -3.97 0.57
CA SER A 30 -5.52 -5.18 1.37
C SER A 30 -6.94 -5.68 1.48
N SER A 31 -7.95 -4.85 1.74
CA SER A 31 -9.33 -5.31 1.79
C SER A 31 -9.84 -5.87 0.46
N GLY A 32 -9.50 -5.22 -0.67
CA GLY A 32 -9.89 -5.70 -2.00
C GLY A 32 -9.17 -7.00 -2.40
N CYS A 33 -7.92 -7.17 -1.95
CA CYS A 33 -7.19 -8.43 -2.12
C CYS A 33 -7.75 -9.50 -1.18
N LEU A 34 -7.88 -9.24 0.12
CA LEU A 34 -8.40 -10.16 1.13
C LEU A 34 -9.81 -10.66 0.81
N ASP A 35 -10.74 -9.79 0.40
CA ASP A 35 -12.07 -10.22 -0.06
C ASP A 35 -12.00 -11.15 -1.27
N SER A 36 -11.05 -10.87 -2.18
CA SER A 36 -10.77 -11.72 -3.33
C SER A 36 -10.23 -13.06 -2.86
N ILE A 37 -9.26 -13.07 -1.94
CA ILE A 37 -8.56 -14.27 -1.48
C ILE A 37 -9.47 -15.15 -0.61
N SER A 38 -10.19 -14.55 0.35
CA SER A 38 -11.13 -15.19 1.28
C SER A 38 -12.24 -15.96 0.56
N LYS A 39 -12.81 -15.39 -0.51
CA LYS A 39 -13.80 -16.09 -1.36
C LYS A 39 -13.27 -17.36 -2.04
N ARG A 40 -11.94 -17.57 -2.09
CA ARG A 40 -11.29 -18.71 -2.76
C ARG A 40 -10.89 -19.82 -1.82
N ALA A 41 -10.73 -19.56 -0.51
CA ALA A 41 -10.40 -20.60 0.49
C ALA A 41 -11.37 -21.79 0.46
N GLU A 42 -12.57 -21.58 -0.10
CA GLU A 42 -13.59 -22.59 -0.38
C GLU A 42 -13.16 -23.71 -1.38
N ILE A 43 -12.06 -23.57 -2.13
CA ILE A 43 -11.64 -24.52 -3.19
C ILE A 43 -10.61 -25.58 -2.67
N THR A 44 -11.09 -26.70 -2.10
CA THR A 44 -10.30 -27.95 -1.87
C THR A 44 -9.17 -27.89 -0.80
N ARG A 45 -8.80 -29.06 -0.27
CA ARG A 45 -7.81 -29.35 0.80
C ARG A 45 -6.41 -28.66 0.75
N GLN A 46 -6.00 -28.07 -0.37
CA GLN A 46 -4.75 -27.27 -0.43
C GLN A 46 -4.98 -25.83 0.06
N LEU A 47 -6.23 -25.35 0.02
CA LEU A 47 -6.61 -24.06 0.59
C LEU A 47 -6.79 -24.09 2.11
N GLU A 48 -7.04 -25.26 2.72
CA GLU A 48 -6.92 -25.44 4.18
C GLU A 48 -5.51 -25.10 4.72
N GLN A 49 -4.48 -25.15 3.86
CA GLN A 49 -3.11 -24.76 4.21
C GLN A 49 -2.85 -23.27 3.99
N ALA A 50 -3.57 -22.64 3.06
CA ALA A 50 -3.46 -21.21 2.78
C ALA A 50 -4.34 -20.38 3.73
N GLU A 51 -5.48 -20.90 4.18
CA GLU A 51 -6.43 -20.24 5.06
C GLU A 51 -5.79 -19.65 6.33
N PRO A 52 -4.99 -20.37 7.15
CA PRO A 52 -4.35 -19.76 8.31
C PRO A 52 -3.31 -18.68 7.94
N LEU A 53 -2.66 -18.80 6.77
CA LEU A 53 -1.75 -17.76 6.28
C LEU A 53 -2.53 -16.52 5.84
N MET A 54 -3.70 -16.69 5.24
CA MET A 54 -4.59 -15.61 4.86
C MET A 54 -5.13 -14.89 6.09
N GLU A 55 -5.57 -15.62 7.12
CA GLU A 55 -5.97 -15.04 8.40
C GLU A 55 -4.82 -14.24 9.05
N ASN A 56 -3.58 -14.74 8.96
CA ASN A 56 -2.41 -13.98 9.43
C ASN A 56 -2.19 -12.71 8.61
N VAL A 57 -2.31 -12.77 7.29
CA VAL A 57 -2.20 -11.60 6.41
C VAL A 57 -3.29 -10.57 6.75
N GLU A 58 -4.54 -11.01 6.92
CA GLU A 58 -5.66 -10.16 7.37
C GLU A 58 -5.36 -9.49 8.70
N SER A 59 -4.87 -10.26 9.67
CA SER A 59 -4.51 -9.78 11.00
C SER A 59 -3.36 -8.78 10.97
N GLU A 60 -2.27 -9.08 10.25
CA GLU A 60 -1.09 -8.21 10.15
C GLU A 60 -1.43 -6.89 9.43
N ILE A 61 -2.28 -6.93 8.42
CA ILE A 61 -2.82 -5.72 7.79
C ILE A 61 -3.64 -4.92 8.81
N ALA A 62 -4.56 -5.56 9.54
CA ALA A 62 -5.36 -4.87 10.55
C ALA A 62 -4.51 -4.24 11.65
N ASP A 63 -3.49 -4.96 12.11
CA ASP A 63 -2.54 -4.48 13.12
C ASP A 63 -1.66 -3.34 12.59
N MET A 64 -1.19 -3.43 11.34
CA MET A 64 -0.48 -2.33 10.67
C MET A 64 -1.36 -1.09 10.56
N ASN A 65 -2.65 -1.25 10.28
CA ASN A 65 -3.58 -0.12 10.20
C ASN A 65 -3.75 0.58 11.54
N VAL A 66 -3.82 -0.18 12.63
CA VAL A 66 -3.85 0.39 13.98
C VAL A 66 -2.52 1.05 14.30
N TYR A 67 -1.41 0.40 14.00
CA TYR A 67 -0.06 0.90 14.32
C TYR A 67 0.26 2.23 13.61
N LEU A 68 -0.08 2.32 12.33
CA LEU A 68 0.16 3.50 11.51
C LEU A 68 -0.88 4.62 11.74
N SER A 69 -1.94 4.36 12.52
CA SER A 69 -2.98 5.36 12.81
C SER A 69 -2.50 6.48 13.73
N ASP A 70 -1.35 6.31 14.36
CA ASP A 70 -0.63 7.33 15.11
C ASP A 70 0.81 7.47 14.56
N PRO A 71 0.98 8.20 13.44
CA PRO A 71 2.24 8.28 12.71
C PRO A 71 3.43 8.76 13.53
N GLY A 72 3.19 9.64 14.51
CA GLY A 72 4.24 10.21 15.37
C GLY A 72 4.86 9.18 16.33
N ASN A 73 4.23 8.02 16.49
CA ASN A 73 4.72 6.91 17.30
C ASN A 73 5.11 5.68 16.45
N SER A 74 5.03 5.77 15.12
CA SER A 74 5.40 4.68 14.21
C SER A 74 6.91 4.68 13.96
N ASP A 75 7.57 3.58 14.33
CA ASP A 75 8.98 3.32 14.06
C ASP A 75 9.16 2.76 12.63
N PRO A 76 9.94 3.41 11.75
CA PRO A 76 10.25 2.90 10.43
C PRO A 76 10.80 1.46 10.42
N VAL A 77 11.55 1.06 11.45
CA VAL A 77 12.12 -0.30 11.55
C VAL A 77 11.03 -1.34 11.80
N GLU A 78 10.08 -1.02 12.68
CA GLU A 78 8.93 -1.87 12.97
C GLU A 78 8.04 -2.02 11.72
N VAL A 79 7.79 -0.92 11.01
CA VAL A 79 7.02 -0.94 9.74
C VAL A 79 7.69 -1.84 8.71
N GLN A 80 9.02 -1.73 8.55
CA GLN A 80 9.76 -2.57 7.61
C GLN A 80 9.70 -4.06 8.02
N SER A 81 9.79 -4.36 9.31
CA SER A 81 9.66 -5.73 9.82
C SER A 81 8.28 -6.32 9.52
N ARG A 82 7.20 -5.58 9.75
CA ARG A 82 5.83 -6.04 9.49
C ARG A 82 5.54 -6.25 8.01
N LEU A 83 6.01 -5.34 7.16
CA LEU A 83 5.91 -5.49 5.70
C LEU A 83 6.68 -6.72 5.20
N ALA A 84 7.81 -7.07 5.82
CA ALA A 84 8.57 -8.27 5.49
C ALA A 84 7.81 -9.56 5.86
N VAL A 85 7.10 -9.58 7.00
CA VAL A 85 6.24 -10.70 7.42
C VAL A 85 5.10 -10.87 6.41
N LEU A 86 4.36 -9.79 6.13
CA LEU A 86 3.28 -9.79 5.13
C LEU A 86 3.77 -10.32 3.77
N LYS A 87 4.93 -9.84 3.30
CA LYS A 87 5.51 -10.32 2.04
C LYS A 87 5.82 -11.82 2.09
N SER A 88 6.34 -12.32 3.20
CA SER A 88 6.67 -13.73 3.38
C SER A 88 5.42 -14.60 3.26
N ASP A 89 4.37 -14.26 4.01
CA ASP A 89 3.12 -15.02 4.05
C ASP A 89 2.42 -15.02 2.68
N MET A 90 2.42 -13.86 2.00
CA MET A 90 1.86 -13.72 0.64
C MET A 90 2.61 -14.57 -0.39
N ASN A 91 3.94 -14.66 -0.30
CA ASN A 91 4.73 -15.52 -1.19
C ASN A 91 4.46 -17.01 -0.93
N GLU A 92 4.23 -17.39 0.34
CA GLU A 92 3.88 -18.76 0.71
C GLU A 92 2.49 -19.13 0.17
N ILE A 93 1.48 -18.26 0.34
CA ILE A 93 0.15 -18.42 -0.24
C ILE A 93 0.23 -18.56 -1.76
N ASN A 94 0.98 -17.68 -2.44
CA ASN A 94 1.15 -17.75 -3.89
C ASN A 94 1.79 -19.08 -4.35
N THR A 95 2.76 -19.59 -3.59
CA THR A 95 3.39 -20.88 -3.86
C THR A 95 2.40 -22.04 -3.73
N ILE A 96 1.57 -22.02 -2.69
CA ILE A 96 0.51 -23.03 -2.48
C ILE A 96 -0.49 -22.98 -3.63
N MET A 97 -1.00 -21.79 -3.96
CA MET A 97 -2.00 -21.59 -5.01
C MET A 97 -1.46 -21.99 -6.39
N ALA A 98 -0.21 -21.66 -6.71
CA ALA A 98 0.42 -22.04 -7.98
C ALA A 98 0.62 -23.56 -8.12
N GLY A 99 0.63 -24.29 -7.00
CA GLY A 99 0.73 -25.75 -6.95
C GLY A 99 -0.60 -26.50 -7.15
N ILE A 100 -1.73 -25.79 -7.28
CA ILE A 100 -3.06 -26.40 -7.46
C ILE A 100 -3.20 -26.96 -8.89
N ASP A 101 -3.62 -28.23 -9.00
CA ASP A 101 -3.88 -28.87 -10.29
C ASP A 101 -5.16 -28.33 -10.94
N ARG A 102 -4.98 -27.48 -11.96
CA ARG A 102 -6.06 -26.87 -12.73
C ARG A 102 -6.96 -27.88 -13.45
N SER A 103 -6.47 -29.09 -13.73
CA SER A 103 -7.26 -30.10 -14.47
C SER A 103 -8.38 -30.72 -13.63
N ALA A 104 -8.25 -30.67 -12.31
CA ALA A 104 -9.27 -31.14 -11.37
C ALA A 104 -10.37 -30.10 -11.08
N LEU A 105 -10.20 -28.87 -11.55
CA LEU A 105 -11.09 -27.74 -11.27
C LEU A 105 -12.15 -27.56 -12.37
N THR A 106 -13.34 -27.14 -11.94
CA THR A 106 -14.37 -26.56 -12.82
C THR A 106 -13.89 -25.24 -13.42
N GLU A 107 -14.54 -24.78 -14.49
CA GLU A 107 -14.16 -23.52 -15.13
C GLU A 107 -14.25 -22.33 -14.16
N SER A 108 -15.33 -22.27 -13.36
CA SER A 108 -15.50 -21.23 -12.34
C SER A 108 -14.37 -21.25 -11.30
N GLU A 109 -13.94 -22.43 -10.86
CA GLU A 109 -12.85 -22.55 -9.87
C GLU A 109 -11.48 -22.20 -10.46
N ARG A 110 -11.26 -22.38 -11.77
CA ARG A 110 -10.04 -21.92 -12.46
C ARG A 110 -10.03 -20.41 -12.61
N GLU A 111 -11.16 -19.82 -13.03
CA GLU A 111 -11.32 -18.38 -13.11
C GLU A 111 -11.13 -17.72 -11.74
N ASP A 112 -11.64 -18.37 -10.69
CA ASP A 112 -11.26 -18.06 -9.32
C ASP A 112 -9.74 -18.18 -9.23
N LEU A 113 -9.12 -19.36 -9.12
CA LEU A 113 -7.67 -19.50 -8.93
C LEU A 113 -6.78 -18.47 -9.68
N ASP A 114 -7.01 -18.23 -10.97
CA ASP A 114 -6.25 -17.27 -11.78
C ASP A 114 -6.41 -15.80 -11.34
N ALA A 115 -7.59 -15.39 -10.88
CA ALA A 115 -7.79 -14.07 -10.29
C ALA A 115 -7.04 -13.86 -8.96
N GLY A 116 -6.67 -14.95 -8.30
CA GLY A 116 -6.14 -14.94 -6.94
C GLY A 116 -4.64 -14.92 -6.98
N LEU A 117 -4.07 -15.73 -7.86
CA LEU A 117 -2.69 -15.62 -8.29
C LEU A 117 -2.39 -14.19 -8.77
N PHE A 118 -3.29 -13.58 -9.56
CA PHE A 118 -3.12 -12.20 -9.97
C PHE A 118 -3.19 -11.21 -8.79
N ALA A 119 -4.17 -11.34 -7.90
CA ALA A 119 -4.28 -10.48 -6.72
C ALA A 119 -3.06 -10.59 -5.80
N MET A 120 -2.53 -11.81 -5.59
CA MET A 120 -1.30 -12.08 -4.84
C MET A 120 -0.10 -11.38 -5.47
N GLU A 121 0.08 -11.56 -6.77
CA GLU A 121 1.20 -10.97 -7.50
C GLU A 121 1.14 -9.44 -7.46
N TYR A 122 -0.04 -8.87 -7.71
CA TYR A 122 -0.28 -7.44 -7.62
C TYR A 122 -0.01 -6.89 -6.21
N MET A 123 -0.45 -7.59 -5.17
CA MET A 123 -0.19 -7.18 -3.79
C MET A 123 1.29 -7.32 -3.40
N SER A 124 1.98 -8.33 -3.88
CA SER A 124 3.42 -8.49 -3.66
C SER A 124 4.21 -7.31 -4.27
N ASP A 125 3.88 -6.92 -5.51
CA ASP A 125 4.47 -5.75 -6.17
C ASP A 125 4.17 -4.45 -5.41
N PHE A 126 2.93 -4.30 -4.92
CA PHE A 126 2.54 -3.17 -4.11
C PHE A 126 3.30 -3.11 -2.78
N ILE A 127 3.41 -4.23 -2.06
CA ILE A 127 4.20 -4.32 -0.82
C ILE A 127 5.66 -3.98 -1.12
N ASP A 128 6.23 -4.40 -2.25
CA ASP A 128 7.60 -4.06 -2.61
C ASP A 128 7.83 -2.57 -2.81
N SER A 129 6.88 -1.88 -3.46
CA SER A 129 6.92 -0.42 -3.54
C SER A 129 6.83 0.21 -2.15
N VAL A 130 5.84 -0.17 -1.34
CA VAL A 130 5.62 0.42 0.00
C VAL A 130 6.75 0.12 0.99
N SER A 131 7.37 -1.06 0.91
CA SER A 131 8.47 -1.50 1.79
C SER A 131 9.70 -0.62 1.72
N VAL A 132 9.91 0.04 0.58
CA VAL A 132 10.99 1.00 0.39
C VAL A 132 10.53 2.41 0.74
N ARG A 133 9.33 2.82 0.30
CA ARG A 133 8.88 4.21 0.36
C ARG A 133 8.35 4.60 1.74
N LEU A 134 7.53 3.77 2.37
CA LEU A 134 6.84 4.13 3.62
C LEU A 134 7.83 4.34 4.79
N PRO A 135 8.81 3.45 5.05
CA PRO A 135 9.80 3.70 6.10
C PRO A 135 10.61 4.98 5.87
N GLU A 136 10.96 5.27 4.62
CA GLU A 136 11.71 6.48 4.27
C GLU A 136 10.86 7.74 4.41
N MET A 137 9.59 7.70 4.03
CA MET A 137 8.64 8.79 4.25
C MET A 137 8.46 9.09 5.74
N LEU A 138 8.33 8.06 6.58
CA LEU A 138 8.28 8.21 8.04
C LEU A 138 9.58 8.84 8.59
N ARG A 139 10.74 8.37 8.12
CA ARG A 139 12.04 8.93 8.49
C ARG A 139 12.15 10.41 8.12
N ILE A 140 11.70 10.80 6.94
CA ILE A 140 11.71 12.19 6.47
C ILE A 140 10.73 13.03 7.28
N ALA A 141 9.52 12.54 7.55
CA ALA A 141 8.52 13.22 8.38
C ALA A 141 9.07 13.52 9.79
N ASN A 142 9.69 12.52 10.44
CA ASN A 142 10.32 12.72 11.75
C ASN A 142 11.46 13.75 11.68
N ASN A 143 12.27 13.75 10.61
CA ASN A 143 13.30 14.76 10.41
C ASN A 143 12.73 16.18 10.20
N MET A 144 11.56 16.29 9.56
CA MET A 144 10.85 17.56 9.40
C MET A 144 10.34 18.08 10.74
N GLU A 145 9.80 17.19 11.57
CA GLU A 145 9.33 17.51 12.92
C GLU A 145 10.49 17.97 13.81
N ASP A 146 11.58 17.20 13.89
CA ASP A 146 12.82 17.56 14.60
C ASP A 146 13.36 18.93 14.16
N ALA A 147 13.36 19.18 12.85
CA ALA A 147 13.83 20.44 12.29
C ALA A 147 12.90 21.60 12.66
N ALA A 148 11.59 21.38 12.71
CA ALA A 148 10.61 22.36 13.13
C ALA A 148 10.73 22.70 14.62
N GLU A 149 10.95 21.70 15.47
CA GLU A 149 11.21 21.88 16.92
C GLU A 149 12.50 22.65 17.16
N ALA A 150 13.56 22.32 16.42
CA ALA A 150 14.85 23.01 16.49
C ALA A 150 14.86 24.39 15.81
N HIS A 151 13.74 24.84 15.23
CA HIS A 151 13.64 26.06 14.42
C HIS A 151 14.66 26.13 13.26
N ASN A 152 15.08 24.97 12.75
CA ASN A 152 16.06 24.84 11.68
C ASN A 152 15.38 24.77 10.31
N VAL A 153 15.09 25.96 9.76
CA VAL A 153 14.39 26.12 8.47
C VAL A 153 15.12 25.43 7.31
N GLN A 154 16.46 25.46 7.31
CA GLN A 154 17.24 24.85 6.24
C GLN A 154 17.09 23.32 6.23
N ARG A 155 17.12 22.70 7.41
CA ARG A 155 16.92 21.24 7.55
C ARG A 155 15.50 20.83 7.19
N ALA A 156 14.50 21.62 7.60
CA ALA A 156 13.10 21.38 7.22
C ALA A 156 12.91 21.47 5.70
N ARG A 157 13.54 22.45 5.03
CA ARG A 157 13.47 22.59 3.57
C ARG A 157 14.14 21.44 2.82
N SER A 158 15.29 20.97 3.30
CA SER A 158 15.95 19.78 2.74
C SER A 158 15.04 18.56 2.84
N ALA A 159 14.44 18.33 4.01
CA ALA A 159 13.54 17.19 4.20
C ALA A 159 12.25 17.31 3.36
N MET A 160 11.75 18.52 3.10
CA MET A 160 10.64 18.73 2.15
C MET A 160 11.03 18.40 0.70
N HIS A 161 12.26 18.71 0.27
CA HIS A 161 12.76 18.26 -1.02
C HIS A 161 12.89 16.73 -1.08
N ASP A 162 13.45 16.11 -0.05
CA ASP A 162 13.56 14.64 0.02
C ASP A 162 12.16 13.99 -0.05
N MET A 163 11.16 14.58 0.63
CA MET A 163 9.77 14.12 0.57
C MET A 163 9.16 14.29 -0.83
N HIS A 164 9.42 15.42 -1.48
CA HIS A 164 8.95 15.68 -2.84
C HIS A 164 9.44 14.60 -3.82
N ASP A 165 10.75 14.33 -3.82
CA ASP A 165 11.37 13.34 -4.71
C ASP A 165 10.84 11.93 -4.44
N LEU A 166 10.56 11.62 -3.16
CA LEU A 166 10.01 10.33 -2.77
C LEU A 166 8.54 10.15 -3.19
N ILE A 167 7.73 11.21 -3.14
CA ILE A 167 6.36 11.22 -3.67
C ILE A 167 6.37 11.04 -5.19
N GLU A 168 7.27 11.73 -5.91
CA GLU A 168 7.40 11.58 -7.36
C GLU A 168 7.75 10.13 -7.74
N SER A 169 8.70 9.53 -7.03
CA SER A 169 9.04 8.12 -7.24
C SER A 169 7.87 7.20 -6.93
N PHE A 170 7.08 7.46 -5.88
CA PHE A 170 5.94 6.62 -5.53
C PHE A 170 4.79 6.78 -6.55
N LEU A 171 4.56 7.98 -7.08
CA LEU A 171 3.62 8.19 -8.18
C LEU A 171 3.99 7.36 -9.41
N SER A 172 5.29 7.24 -9.71
CA SER A 172 5.76 6.36 -10.79
C SER A 172 5.50 4.88 -10.50
N ASP A 173 5.68 4.44 -9.24
CA ASP A 173 5.37 3.05 -8.85
C ASP A 173 3.85 2.79 -9.00
N LEU A 174 3.01 3.75 -8.63
CA LEU A 174 1.55 3.69 -8.81
C LEU A 174 1.12 3.69 -10.29
N ASP A 175 1.86 4.36 -11.19
CA ASP A 175 1.62 4.30 -12.63
C ASP A 175 1.80 2.87 -13.17
N VAL A 176 2.87 2.18 -12.74
CA VAL A 176 3.15 0.80 -13.13
C VAL A 176 2.06 -0.15 -12.62
N LEU A 177 1.63 0.03 -11.36
CA LEU A 177 0.54 -0.77 -10.78
C LEU A 177 -0.80 -0.51 -11.47
N GLU A 178 -1.09 0.74 -11.85
CA GLU A 178 -2.29 1.09 -12.63
C GLU A 178 -2.27 0.39 -13.99
N GLU A 179 -1.14 0.45 -14.71
CA GLU A 179 -0.98 -0.17 -16.03
C GLU A 179 -1.22 -1.68 -15.95
N LYS A 180 -0.64 -2.36 -14.94
CA LYS A 180 -0.84 -3.80 -14.70
C LYS A 180 -2.32 -4.17 -14.53
N LEU A 181 -3.08 -3.37 -13.79
CA LEU A 181 -4.52 -3.59 -13.61
C LEU A 181 -5.32 -3.30 -14.89
N VAL A 182 -5.00 -2.23 -15.62
CA VAL A 182 -5.66 -1.90 -16.90
C VAL A 182 -5.43 -3.01 -17.92
N GLU A 183 -4.19 -3.48 -18.06
CA GLU A 183 -3.84 -4.57 -18.96
C GLU A 183 -4.56 -5.87 -18.57
N LYS A 184 -4.60 -6.21 -17.27
CA LYS A 184 -5.29 -7.42 -16.83
C LYS A 184 -6.79 -7.34 -17.08
N GLN A 185 -7.41 -6.19 -16.80
CA GLN A 185 -8.83 -5.96 -17.04
C GLN A 185 -9.17 -6.05 -18.54
N ALA A 186 -8.34 -5.46 -19.40
CA ALA A 186 -8.56 -5.47 -20.85
C ALA A 186 -8.44 -6.87 -21.48
N ASN A 187 -7.67 -7.76 -20.85
CA ASN A 187 -7.39 -9.12 -21.35
C ASN A 187 -8.18 -10.22 -20.61
N SER A 188 -9.17 -9.86 -19.79
CA SER A 188 -9.95 -10.81 -18.98
C SER A 188 -11.44 -10.73 -19.29
N ASP A 189 -12.03 -11.86 -19.66
CA ASP A 189 -13.47 -12.01 -19.79
C ASP A 189 -14.17 -12.32 -18.45
N SER A 190 -13.40 -12.61 -17.39
CA SER A 190 -13.94 -12.94 -16.06
C SER A 190 -14.51 -11.70 -15.36
N GLU A 191 -15.79 -11.76 -14.99
CA GLU A 191 -16.49 -10.71 -14.25
C GLU A 191 -15.81 -10.42 -12.89
N LYS A 192 -15.36 -11.46 -12.19
CA LYS A 192 -14.67 -11.35 -10.91
C LYS A 192 -13.33 -10.62 -11.03
N MET A 193 -12.54 -10.94 -12.06
CA MET A 193 -11.30 -10.22 -12.34
C MET A 193 -11.57 -8.75 -12.67
N ASN A 194 -12.62 -8.49 -13.45
CA ASN A 194 -13.00 -7.13 -13.85
C ASN A 194 -13.48 -6.30 -12.66
N GLU A 195 -14.20 -6.91 -11.71
CA GLU A 195 -14.58 -6.28 -10.45
C GLU A 195 -13.33 -5.96 -9.60
N PHE A 196 -12.44 -6.93 -9.39
CA PHE A 196 -11.19 -6.75 -8.67
C PHE A 196 -10.35 -5.60 -9.26
N CYS A 197 -10.14 -5.61 -10.58
CA CYS A 197 -9.37 -4.57 -11.26
C CYS A 197 -10.06 -3.22 -11.15
N SER A 198 -11.37 -3.14 -11.32
CA SER A 198 -12.12 -1.87 -11.22
C SER A 198 -12.00 -1.23 -9.83
N GLN A 199 -12.13 -2.05 -8.78
CA GLN A 199 -12.01 -1.59 -7.40
C GLN A 199 -10.60 -1.05 -7.13
N ASN A 200 -9.55 -1.81 -7.49
CA ASN A 200 -8.16 -1.40 -7.27
C ASN A 200 -7.74 -0.22 -8.17
N LEU A 201 -8.26 -0.11 -9.39
CA LEU A 201 -8.02 1.03 -10.28
C LEU A 201 -8.62 2.33 -9.72
N ALA A 202 -9.84 2.25 -9.19
CA ALA A 202 -10.48 3.40 -8.56
C ALA A 202 -9.65 3.89 -7.36
N GLN A 203 -9.15 2.95 -6.56
CA GLN A 203 -8.29 3.24 -5.42
C GLN A 203 -6.94 3.87 -5.85
N ILE A 204 -6.19 3.26 -6.77
CA ILE A 204 -4.91 3.84 -7.25
C ILE A 204 -5.09 5.25 -7.79
N ARG A 205 -6.16 5.50 -8.56
CA ARG A 205 -6.42 6.83 -9.13
C ARG A 205 -6.72 7.86 -8.06
N ASP A 206 -7.48 7.49 -7.04
CA ASP A 206 -7.74 8.34 -5.89
C ASP A 206 -6.43 8.68 -5.16
N TRP A 207 -5.57 7.70 -4.92
CA TRP A 207 -4.27 7.92 -4.27
C TRP A 207 -3.36 8.81 -5.07
N LYS A 208 -3.25 8.58 -6.38
CA LYS A 208 -2.48 9.46 -7.28
C LYS A 208 -2.99 10.89 -7.21
N SER A 209 -4.30 11.10 -7.09
CA SER A 209 -4.88 12.44 -6.89
C SER A 209 -4.46 13.06 -5.56
N GLN A 210 -4.49 12.28 -4.47
CA GLN A 210 -4.09 12.73 -3.14
C GLN A 210 -2.59 13.08 -3.08
N PHE A 211 -1.71 12.25 -3.65
CA PHE A 211 -0.28 12.53 -3.73
C PHE A 211 0.05 13.72 -4.61
N LYS A 212 -0.64 13.90 -5.75
CA LYS A 212 -0.47 15.11 -6.58
C LYS A 212 -0.89 16.37 -5.85
N THR A 213 -1.93 16.29 -5.02
CA THR A 213 -2.37 17.41 -4.18
C THR A 213 -1.29 17.75 -3.16
N LEU A 214 -0.77 16.74 -2.47
CA LEU A 214 0.31 16.90 -1.49
C LEU A 214 1.61 17.43 -2.12
N GLN A 215 2.01 16.89 -3.28
CA GLN A 215 3.18 17.35 -4.03
C GLN A 215 3.06 18.84 -4.34
N LYS A 216 1.88 19.26 -4.83
CA LYS A 216 1.59 20.67 -5.09
C LYS A 216 1.68 21.53 -3.83
N GLU A 217 1.19 21.03 -2.68
CA GLU A 217 1.32 21.75 -1.42
C GLU A 217 2.78 21.90 -0.97
N ILE A 218 3.62 20.90 -1.21
CA ILE A 218 5.07 20.97 -0.94
C ILE A 218 5.72 22.00 -1.87
N ASP A 219 5.38 21.99 -3.16
CA ASP A 219 5.87 22.96 -4.15
C ASP A 219 5.51 24.41 -3.82
N GLU A 220 4.34 24.65 -3.22
CA GLU A 220 3.92 25.98 -2.78
C GLU A 220 4.71 26.50 -1.57
N VAL A 221 5.35 25.59 -0.80
CA VAL A 221 6.15 25.91 0.39
C VAL A 221 7.64 26.05 0.07
N LEU A 222 8.13 25.31 -0.94
CA LEU A 222 9.53 25.32 -1.39
C LEU A 222 9.91 26.63 -2.10
#